data_AF-A0A1Z3UD67-F1
#
_entry.id   AF-A0A1Z3UD67-F1
#
_cell.length_a   1.000
_cell.length_b   1.000
_cell.length_c   1.000
_cell.angle_alpha   90.00
_cell.angle_beta   90.00
_cell.angle_gamma   90.00
#
_symmetry.space_group_name_H-M   'P 1'
#
loop_
_entity.id
_entity.type
_entity.pdbx_description
1 polymer ?
#
loop_
_entity_poly.entity_id
_entity_poly.type
_entity_poly.pdbx_seq_one_letter_code
_entity_poly.pdbx_strand_id
1 'polypeptide(L)'
;MNTNVNVNVNLGASANANAGAGANANAGARSYVNARAGGFSNSFGGGGGAAYVSVDQPYPTTIQGLAVEGVIAQTVRTPYSAFRSMMKRVVIQAVCIDDRQVPHPASQVRPDREIAEGFEGELYRCLSGTWLQATIADYNGDVSFDHGTTLTCRKHEALWYGTGGKLECRPEKPERDCNERSLLRRYGAGIKILTMYREEEYTEYREEQVESATVLTGVITLDGGVGGRVF
;
A
#
# COMPACT_ATOMS: atom_id res chain seq x y z
N MET A 1 -51.02 45.66 -15.47
CA MET A 1 -50.55 45.38 -14.10
C MET A 1 -50.69 43.88 -13.83
N ASN A 2 -49.74 43.33 -13.08
CA ASN A 2 -49.63 41.94 -12.58
C ASN A 2 -49.39 40.82 -13.58
N THR A 3 -48.11 40.62 -13.92
CA THR A 3 -47.59 39.29 -14.26
C THR A 3 -47.20 38.56 -12.97
N ASN A 4 -47.97 37.55 -12.60
CA ASN A 4 -47.69 36.69 -11.46
C ASN A 4 -46.54 35.73 -11.85
N VAL A 5 -45.33 35.97 -11.32
CA VAL A 5 -44.18 35.07 -11.52
C VAL A 5 -44.08 34.18 -10.28
N ASN A 6 -44.49 32.93 -10.42
CA ASN A 6 -44.31 31.91 -9.39
C ASN A 6 -42.89 31.33 -9.49
N VAL A 7 -42.01 31.70 -8.54
CA VAL A 7 -40.65 31.17 -8.44
C VAL A 7 -40.66 30.00 -7.46
N ASN A 8 -40.56 28.78 -7.98
CA ASN A 8 -40.39 27.57 -7.17
C ASN A 8 -38.91 27.42 -6.79
N VAL A 9 -38.56 27.68 -5.52
CA VAL A 9 -37.19 27.50 -5.01
C VAL A 9 -37.11 26.14 -4.32
N ASN A 10 -36.50 25.16 -4.98
CA ASN A 10 -36.15 23.88 -4.37
C ASN A 10 -34.81 24.02 -3.64
N LEU A 11 -34.83 24.18 -2.32
CA LEU A 11 -33.63 24.11 -1.49
C LEU A 11 -33.30 22.65 -1.18
N GLY A 12 -32.44 22.04 -2.01
CA GLY A 12 -31.79 20.77 -1.67
C GLY A 12 -30.79 20.98 -0.53
N ALA A 13 -31.21 20.70 0.70
CA ALA A 13 -30.32 20.67 1.85
C ALA A 13 -29.48 19.37 1.81
N SER A 14 -28.26 19.42 1.27
CA SER A 14 -27.29 18.34 1.39
C SER A 14 -26.58 18.45 2.74
N ALA A 15 -26.96 17.59 3.70
CA ALA A 15 -26.23 17.43 4.96
C ALA A 15 -25.03 16.51 4.71
N ASN A 16 -23.81 17.08 4.70
CA ASN A 16 -22.58 16.30 4.56
C ASN A 16 -22.11 15.89 5.97
N ALA A 17 -22.35 14.63 6.35
CA ALA A 17 -21.88 14.08 7.62
C ALA A 17 -20.47 13.49 7.42
N ASN A 18 -19.45 14.19 7.92
CA ASN A 18 -18.07 13.73 7.83
C ASN A 18 -17.75 12.83 9.04
N ALA A 19 -17.75 11.51 8.85
CA ALA A 19 -17.37 10.54 9.87
C ALA A 19 -15.88 10.21 9.74
N GLY A 20 -15.04 10.89 10.50
CA GLY A 20 -13.61 10.59 10.57
C GLY A 20 -13.34 9.32 11.40
N ALA A 21 -13.11 8.19 10.74
CA ALA A 21 -12.63 6.98 11.39
C ALA A 21 -11.09 6.96 11.36
N GLY A 22 -10.46 7.43 12.44
CA GLY A 22 -9.01 7.28 12.64
C GLY A 22 -8.67 5.87 13.10
N ALA A 23 -8.14 5.03 12.20
CA ALA A 23 -7.63 3.71 12.54
C ALA A 23 -6.12 3.78 12.86
N ASN A 24 -5.75 3.89 14.14
CA ASN A 24 -4.37 3.68 14.58
C ASN A 24 -4.10 2.18 14.73
N ALA A 25 -3.60 1.54 13.66
CA ALA A 25 -3.11 0.16 13.71
C ALA A 25 -1.67 0.15 14.26
N ASN A 26 -1.53 -0.07 15.57
CA ASN A 26 -0.23 -0.26 16.21
C ASN A 26 0.15 -1.75 16.12
N ALA A 27 0.84 -2.15 15.06
CA ALA A 27 1.30 -3.53 14.85
C ALA A 27 2.55 -3.82 15.70
N GLY A 28 2.35 -3.98 17.01
CA GLY A 28 3.38 -4.49 17.92
C GLY A 28 3.53 -6.00 17.76
N ALA A 29 4.43 -6.45 16.88
CA ALA A 29 4.81 -7.85 16.76
C ALA A 29 5.53 -8.31 18.05
N ARG A 30 4.84 -9.00 18.95
CA ARG A 30 5.46 -9.73 20.06
C ARG A 30 5.64 -11.19 19.67
N SER A 31 6.81 -11.54 19.14
CA SER A 31 7.21 -12.93 18.93
C SER A 31 7.68 -13.54 20.26
N TYR A 32 6.82 -14.30 20.93
CA TYR A 32 7.26 -15.25 21.96
C TYR A 32 7.50 -16.61 21.30
N VAL A 33 8.76 -16.91 20.97
CA VAL A 33 9.20 -18.26 20.60
C VAL A 33 9.72 -18.92 21.88
N ASN A 34 8.93 -19.82 22.43
CA ASN A 34 9.35 -20.72 23.50
C ASN A 34 8.77 -22.11 23.17
N ALA A 35 9.50 -22.89 22.38
CA ALA A 35 9.18 -24.28 22.12
C ALA A 35 10.47 -25.10 22.17
N ARG A 36 10.58 -25.84 23.28
CA ARG A 36 11.65 -26.74 23.62
C ARG A 36 11.70 -27.93 22.65
N ALA A 37 12.92 -28.36 22.41
CA ALA A 37 13.29 -29.51 21.61
C ALA A 37 12.71 -30.84 22.11
N GLY A 38 12.49 -31.75 21.15
CA GLY A 38 12.85 -33.16 21.29
C GLY A 38 11.70 -34.15 21.54
N GLY A 39 11.43 -34.98 20.53
CA GLY A 39 10.94 -36.36 20.76
C GLY A 39 9.82 -36.86 19.85
N PHE A 40 10.15 -37.23 18.61
CA PHE A 40 9.43 -38.28 17.85
C PHE A 40 10.22 -39.59 18.06
N SER A 41 9.73 -40.59 18.79
CA SER A 41 8.68 -41.59 18.48
C SER A 41 9.09 -42.62 17.42
N ASN A 42 9.20 -43.88 17.87
CA ASN A 42 9.08 -45.18 17.17
C ASN A 42 10.31 -46.09 17.42
N SER A 43 10.22 -47.42 17.49
CA SER A 43 9.17 -48.40 17.75
C SER A 43 9.83 -49.79 17.54
N PHE A 44 9.36 -50.83 18.23
CA PHE A 44 9.52 -52.27 17.93
C PHE A 44 10.90 -52.96 18.04
N GLY A 45 10.93 -54.01 18.87
CA GLY A 45 11.22 -55.36 18.37
C GLY A 45 12.51 -56.06 18.82
N GLY A 46 12.35 -57.12 19.61
CA GLY A 46 13.10 -58.38 19.41
C GLY A 46 14.41 -58.56 20.18
N GLY A 47 14.33 -59.08 21.41
CA GLY A 47 15.45 -59.74 22.08
C GLY A 47 15.27 -61.26 22.04
N GLY A 48 16.16 -61.97 21.36
CA GLY A 48 16.26 -63.43 21.36
C GLY A 48 17.70 -63.83 21.05
N GLY A 49 18.34 -64.57 21.95
CA GLY A 49 19.74 -64.98 21.83
C GLY A 49 19.95 -66.31 21.11
N ALA A 50 21.18 -66.56 20.65
CA ALA A 50 21.88 -67.84 20.74
C ALA A 50 23.25 -67.81 20.01
N ALA A 51 24.20 -68.52 20.63
CA ALA A 51 25.31 -69.29 20.06
C ALA A 51 26.54 -68.60 19.43
N TYR A 52 27.68 -68.97 20.00
CA TYR A 52 29.05 -68.66 19.62
C TYR A 52 29.40 -69.11 18.20
N VAL A 53 29.97 -68.20 17.41
CA VAL A 53 31.05 -68.49 16.45
C VAL A 53 32.03 -67.32 16.52
N SER A 54 33.27 -67.60 16.92
CA SER A 54 34.37 -66.64 16.85
C SER A 54 34.77 -66.44 15.40
N VAL A 55 34.43 -65.28 14.85
CA VAL A 55 35.05 -64.72 13.65
C VAL A 55 35.52 -63.33 14.07
N ASP A 56 36.82 -63.08 13.98
CA ASP A 56 37.40 -61.77 14.20
C ASP A 56 36.82 -60.85 13.12
N GLN A 57 35.80 -60.08 13.48
CA GLN A 57 35.13 -59.17 12.57
C GLN A 57 36.05 -57.97 12.32
N PRO A 58 36.36 -57.61 11.07
CA PRO A 58 37.07 -56.37 10.81
C PRO A 58 36.19 -55.22 11.33
N TYR A 59 36.71 -54.50 12.32
CA TYR A 59 36.01 -53.37 12.91
C TYR A 59 35.63 -52.37 11.81
N PRO A 60 34.37 -51.88 11.78
CA PRO A 60 33.98 -50.83 10.85
C PRO A 60 34.82 -49.59 11.13
N THR A 61 35.56 -49.13 10.13
CA THR A 61 36.26 -47.85 10.21
C THR A 61 35.23 -46.74 10.13
N THR A 62 34.86 -46.18 11.29
CA THR A 62 34.06 -44.97 11.35
C THR A 62 34.97 -43.77 11.14
N ILE A 63 34.81 -43.05 10.04
CA ILE A 63 35.42 -41.73 9.89
C ILE A 63 34.55 -40.75 10.70
N GLN A 64 34.99 -40.40 11.90
CA GLN A 64 34.39 -39.32 12.68
C GLN A 64 34.91 -37.98 12.14
N GLY A 65 33.99 -37.18 11.57
CA GLY A 65 34.29 -35.82 11.14
C GLY A 65 34.55 -35.64 9.64
N LEU A 66 33.80 -36.35 8.78
CA LEU A 66 33.77 -35.97 7.36
C LEU A 66 32.98 -34.66 7.22
N ALA A 67 33.71 -33.53 7.14
CA ALA A 67 33.13 -32.24 6.78
C ALA A 67 32.87 -32.23 5.27
N VAL A 68 31.68 -32.64 4.87
CA VAL A 68 31.23 -32.43 3.49
C VAL A 68 30.82 -30.97 3.39
N GLU A 69 31.68 -30.13 2.81
CA GLU A 69 31.31 -28.79 2.34
C GLU A 69 30.30 -28.92 1.19
N GLY A 70 29.07 -29.26 1.54
CA GLY A 70 27.92 -29.14 0.65
C GLY A 70 27.34 -27.76 0.84
N VAL A 71 27.51 -26.87 -0.14
CA VAL A 71 26.79 -25.59 -0.18
C VAL A 71 25.31 -25.89 -0.32
N ILE A 72 24.56 -25.88 0.78
CA ILE A 72 23.11 -25.93 0.75
C ILE A 72 22.65 -24.49 0.49
N ALA A 73 22.41 -24.15 -0.77
CA ALA A 73 21.84 -22.86 -1.12
C ALA A 73 20.39 -22.81 -0.60
N GLN A 74 20.17 -22.12 0.53
CA GLN A 74 18.83 -21.88 1.06
C GLN A 74 18.27 -20.65 0.36
N THR A 75 17.27 -20.85 -0.50
CA THR A 75 16.51 -19.74 -1.11
C THR A 75 15.62 -19.11 -0.04
N VAL A 76 15.96 -17.90 0.41
CA VAL A 76 15.14 -17.11 1.34
C VAL A 76 14.33 -16.10 0.52
N ARG A 77 13.00 -16.14 0.65
CA ARG A 77 12.11 -15.17 0.01
C ARG A 77 12.01 -13.94 0.91
N THR A 78 12.64 -12.84 0.50
CA THR A 78 12.58 -11.57 1.24
C THR A 78 11.57 -10.64 0.58
N PRO A 79 10.55 -10.15 1.30
CA PRO A 79 9.64 -9.13 0.77
C PRO A 79 10.36 -7.79 0.69
N TYR A 80 10.27 -7.11 -0.46
CA TYR A 80 10.74 -5.74 -0.65
C TYR A 80 9.57 -4.86 -1.10
N SER A 81 9.55 -3.59 -0.68
CA SER A 81 8.57 -2.63 -1.17
C SER A 81 9.05 -1.93 -2.43
N ALA A 82 8.16 -1.86 -3.43
CA ALA A 82 8.37 -1.24 -4.72
C ALA A 82 7.23 -0.28 -5.01
N PHE A 83 7.48 0.75 -5.83
CA PHE A 83 6.47 1.74 -6.19
C PHE A 83 6.08 1.58 -7.66
N ARG A 84 4.78 1.56 -7.95
CA ARG A 84 4.24 1.59 -9.32
C ARG A 84 3.31 2.81 -9.46
N SER A 85 3.46 3.55 -10.55
CA SER A 85 2.49 4.57 -10.95
C SER A 85 1.29 3.92 -11.65
N MET A 86 0.08 4.14 -11.13
CA MET A 86 -1.18 3.77 -11.78
C MET A 86 -1.98 5.03 -12.08
N MET A 87 -2.59 5.09 -13.26
CA MET A 87 -3.59 6.10 -13.59
C MET A 87 -4.94 5.70 -13.01
N LYS A 88 -5.58 6.61 -12.29
CA LYS A 88 -6.90 6.40 -11.71
C LYS A 88 -7.81 7.59 -11.95
N ARG A 89 -9.07 7.36 -12.29
CA ARG A 89 -10.07 8.43 -12.34
C ARG A 89 -10.49 8.79 -10.92
N VAL A 90 -10.48 10.08 -10.62
CA VAL A 90 -10.84 10.62 -9.30
C VAL A 90 -11.92 11.68 -9.43
N VAL A 91 -12.70 11.82 -8.37
CA VAL A 91 -13.65 12.90 -8.17
C VAL A 91 -13.13 13.82 -7.06
N ILE A 92 -13.21 15.12 -7.30
CA ILE A 92 -12.66 16.16 -6.45
C ILE A 92 -13.77 17.12 -6.08
N GLN A 93 -13.98 17.28 -4.78
CA GLN A 93 -14.81 18.34 -4.22
C GLN A 93 -13.92 19.27 -3.41
N ALA A 94 -14.08 20.58 -3.58
CA ALA A 94 -13.34 21.56 -2.80
C ALA A 94 -14.28 22.46 -2.00
N VAL A 95 -13.81 22.84 -0.81
CA VAL A 95 -14.49 23.72 0.13
C VAL A 95 -13.49 24.75 0.62
N CYS A 96 -13.91 26.01 0.74
CA CYS A 96 -13.10 27.06 1.32
C CYS A 96 -13.46 27.21 2.78
N ILE A 97 -12.45 27.30 3.64
CA ILE A 97 -12.64 27.45 5.07
C ILE A 97 -12.14 28.83 5.46
N ASP A 98 -13.04 29.60 6.09
CA ASP A 98 -12.74 30.93 6.61
C ASP A 98 -11.93 30.86 7.92
N ASP A 99 -11.40 31.99 8.37
CA ASP A 99 -10.68 32.11 9.64
C ASP A 99 -11.52 31.71 10.86
N ARG A 100 -12.85 31.76 10.70
CA ARG A 100 -13.82 31.28 11.69
C ARG A 100 -14.07 29.78 11.63
N GLN A 101 -13.32 29.03 10.83
CA GLN A 101 -13.52 27.59 10.56
C GLN A 101 -14.91 27.26 9.98
N VAL A 102 -15.54 28.24 9.31
CA VAL A 102 -16.84 28.04 8.66
C VAL A 102 -16.60 27.60 7.21
N PRO A 103 -17.14 26.45 6.79
CA PRO A 103 -17.00 25.98 5.42
C PRO A 103 -17.94 26.74 4.47
N HIS A 104 -17.41 27.13 3.33
CA HIS A 104 -18.09 27.81 2.23
C HIS A 104 -17.73 27.13 0.90
N PRO A 105 -18.61 27.21 -0.11
CA PRO A 105 -18.33 26.57 -1.40
C PRO A 105 -17.08 27.18 -2.06
N ALA A 106 -16.20 26.31 -2.57
CA ALA A 106 -15.06 26.76 -3.36
C ALA A 106 -15.51 27.21 -4.76
N SER A 107 -14.85 28.23 -5.29
CA SER A 107 -15.15 28.76 -6.61
C SER A 107 -14.51 27.88 -7.68
N GLN A 108 -15.32 27.38 -8.61
CA GLN A 108 -14.81 26.64 -9.78
C GLN A 108 -14.27 27.65 -10.80
N VAL A 109 -13.09 27.39 -11.37
CA VAL A 109 -12.54 28.27 -12.43
C VAL A 109 -13.21 28.02 -13.78
N ARG A 110 -13.71 26.80 -14.00
CA ARG A 110 -14.39 26.36 -15.22
C ARG A 110 -15.71 25.67 -14.93
N PRO A 111 -16.67 25.68 -15.87
CA PRO A 111 -17.96 24.99 -15.69
C PRO A 111 -17.84 23.47 -15.82
N ASP A 112 -16.89 22.99 -16.64
CA ASP A 112 -16.83 21.58 -17.05
C ASP A 112 -16.59 20.65 -15.86
N ARG A 113 -17.49 19.69 -15.65
CA ARG A 113 -17.36 18.69 -14.58
C ARG A 113 -16.24 17.70 -14.87
N GLU A 114 -16.16 17.21 -16.11
CA GLU A 114 -15.07 16.34 -16.54
C GLU A 114 -13.93 17.17 -17.15
N ILE A 115 -12.71 16.89 -16.70
CA ILE A 115 -11.50 17.55 -17.18
C ILE A 115 -10.76 16.58 -18.10
N ALA A 116 -10.46 17.04 -19.31
CA ALA A 116 -9.80 16.24 -20.33
C ALA A 116 -8.36 15.88 -19.95
N GLU A 117 -7.91 14.71 -20.40
CA GLU A 117 -6.52 14.25 -20.27
C GLU A 117 -5.62 15.16 -21.13
N GLY A 118 -4.76 15.93 -20.48
CA GLY A 118 -3.91 16.96 -21.12
C GLY A 118 -4.30 18.40 -20.78
N PHE A 119 -5.40 18.63 -20.06
CA PHE A 119 -5.63 19.93 -19.45
C PHE A 119 -4.59 20.20 -18.37
N GLU A 120 -4.09 21.43 -18.32
CA GLU A 120 -3.26 21.93 -17.23
C GLU A 120 -3.83 23.28 -16.79
N GLY A 121 -4.10 23.44 -15.49
CA GLY A 121 -4.72 24.66 -15.01
C GLY A 121 -5.32 24.61 -13.62
N GLU A 122 -5.86 25.76 -13.21
CA GLU A 122 -6.61 25.91 -11.96
C GLU A 122 -7.96 25.19 -12.07
N LEU A 123 -8.30 24.41 -11.05
CA LEU A 123 -9.60 23.77 -10.90
C LEU A 123 -10.50 24.58 -9.97
N TYR A 124 -9.96 24.92 -8.80
CA TYR A 124 -10.67 25.62 -7.73
C TYR A 124 -9.85 26.74 -7.12
N ARG A 125 -10.54 27.79 -6.70
CA ARG A 125 -10.00 28.93 -5.97
C ARG A 125 -10.86 29.29 -4.78
N CYS A 126 -10.24 29.91 -3.79
CA CYS A 126 -10.91 30.39 -2.60
C CYS A 126 -10.91 31.92 -2.52
N LEU A 127 -11.94 32.48 -1.89
CA LEU A 127 -11.99 33.92 -1.66
C LEU A 127 -10.80 34.34 -0.78
N SER A 128 -10.34 35.58 -0.97
CA SER A 128 -9.32 36.17 -0.11
C SER A 128 -9.67 36.01 1.38
N GLY A 129 -8.66 35.64 2.17
CA GLY A 129 -8.80 35.36 3.60
C GLY A 129 -9.18 33.91 3.94
N THR A 130 -9.66 33.12 2.97
CA THR A 130 -10.02 31.71 3.17
C THR A 130 -8.96 30.76 2.60
N TRP A 131 -8.86 29.55 3.13
CA TRP A 131 -7.95 28.50 2.65
C TRP A 131 -8.75 27.34 2.07
N LEU A 132 -8.12 26.56 1.19
CA LEU A 132 -8.82 25.54 0.41
C LEU A 132 -8.61 24.16 1.03
N GLN A 133 -9.69 23.40 1.17
CA GLN A 133 -9.65 21.97 1.45
C GLN A 133 -10.32 21.22 0.30
N ALA A 134 -9.54 20.41 -0.40
CA ALA A 134 -10.02 19.51 -1.44
C ALA A 134 -10.10 18.08 -0.90
N THR A 135 -11.22 17.41 -1.15
CA THR A 135 -11.39 15.98 -0.93
C THR A 135 -11.35 15.28 -2.27
N ILE A 136 -10.43 14.32 -2.40
CA ILE A 136 -10.13 13.56 -3.61
C ILE A 136 -10.50 12.11 -3.33
N ALA A 137 -11.49 11.60 -4.06
CA ALA A 137 -11.96 10.22 -3.93
C ALA A 137 -11.91 9.51 -5.28
N ASP A 138 -11.94 8.18 -5.24
CA ASP A 138 -11.91 7.36 -6.43
C ASP A 138 -13.24 7.42 -7.18
N TYR A 139 -13.19 7.54 -8.51
CA TYR A 139 -14.39 7.59 -9.35
C TYR A 139 -14.54 6.32 -10.19
N ASN A 140 -15.50 5.48 -9.81
CA ASN A 140 -15.86 4.23 -10.52
C ASN A 140 -17.22 4.32 -11.23
N GLY A 141 -17.69 5.54 -11.54
CA GLY A 141 -19.01 5.80 -12.13
C GLY A 141 -19.99 6.45 -11.15
N ASP A 142 -19.81 6.23 -9.85
CA ASP A 142 -20.56 6.88 -8.77
C ASP A 142 -19.72 7.93 -8.04
N VAL A 143 -20.38 8.96 -7.50
CA VAL A 143 -19.75 10.03 -6.74
C VAL A 143 -19.89 9.73 -5.25
N SER A 144 -18.87 9.09 -4.68
CA SER A 144 -18.74 8.91 -3.22
C SER A 144 -17.42 9.52 -2.74
N PHE A 145 -17.46 10.13 -1.55
CA PHE A 145 -16.30 10.70 -0.87
C PHE A 145 -15.88 9.92 0.39
N ASP A 146 -16.48 8.74 0.63
CA ASP A 146 -16.30 7.98 1.89
C ASP A 146 -14.84 7.57 2.14
N HIS A 147 -14.09 7.31 1.07
CA HIS A 147 -12.67 6.92 1.12
C HIS A 147 -11.78 8.00 0.52
N GLY A 148 -12.23 9.25 0.63
CA GLY A 148 -11.53 10.41 0.10
C GLY A 148 -10.28 10.77 0.91
N THR A 149 -9.22 11.12 0.21
CA THR A 149 -8.05 11.78 0.79
C THR A 149 -8.23 13.29 0.74
N THR A 150 -7.73 14.00 1.73
CA THR A 150 -7.82 15.47 1.76
C THR A 150 -6.49 16.11 1.43
N LEU A 151 -6.54 17.16 0.62
CA LEU A 151 -5.43 18.05 0.30
C LEU A 151 -5.81 19.45 0.74
N THR A 152 -4.93 20.12 1.47
CA THR A 152 -5.15 21.48 1.95
C THR A 152 -4.18 22.45 1.28
N CYS A 153 -4.72 23.52 0.70
CA CYS A 153 -3.94 24.62 0.15
C CYS A 153 -4.04 25.84 1.06
N ARG A 154 -2.97 26.63 1.09
CA ARG A 154 -2.90 27.84 1.91
C ARG A 154 -3.77 28.95 1.33
N LYS A 155 -3.89 30.05 2.06
CA LYS A 155 -4.51 31.28 1.55
C LYS A 155 -3.74 31.75 0.32
N HIS A 156 -4.45 32.27 -0.69
CA HIS A 156 -3.90 32.67 -1.98
C HIS A 156 -3.28 31.54 -2.82
N GLU A 157 -3.59 30.29 -2.47
CA GLU A 157 -3.29 29.14 -3.32
C GLU A 157 -4.57 28.60 -3.96
N ALA A 158 -4.45 28.18 -5.22
CA ALA A 158 -5.45 27.50 -5.99
C ALA A 158 -5.12 26.01 -6.07
N LEU A 159 -6.17 25.17 -6.19
CA LEU A 159 -5.97 23.78 -6.55
C LEU A 159 -5.65 23.71 -8.05
N TRP A 160 -4.44 23.28 -8.37
CA TRP A 160 -3.94 23.17 -9.73
C TRP A 160 -3.86 21.71 -10.16
N TYR A 161 -4.22 21.46 -11.40
CA TYR A 161 -4.00 20.19 -12.08
C TYR A 161 -2.81 20.34 -13.03
N GLY A 162 -1.71 19.68 -12.67
CA GLY A 162 -0.41 19.80 -13.31
C GLY A 162 -0.12 18.75 -14.36
N THR A 163 1.01 18.91 -15.04
CA THR A 163 1.54 17.90 -15.96
C THR A 163 1.81 16.58 -15.25
N GLY A 164 1.55 15.46 -15.94
CA GLY A 164 1.63 14.12 -15.33
C GLY A 164 0.48 13.82 -14.38
N GLY A 165 -0.65 14.53 -14.51
CA GLY A 165 -1.91 14.31 -13.80
C GLY A 165 -1.78 14.29 -12.28
N LYS A 166 -0.98 15.22 -11.74
CA LYS A 166 -0.83 15.44 -10.31
C LYS A 166 -1.67 16.63 -9.86
N LEU A 167 -2.19 16.57 -8.65
CA LEU A 167 -2.86 17.68 -7.98
C LEU A 167 -1.88 18.37 -7.05
N GLU A 168 -1.79 19.69 -7.16
CA GLU A 168 -0.86 20.49 -6.38
C GLU A 168 -1.50 21.82 -5.98
N CYS A 169 -1.07 22.34 -4.84
CA CYS A 169 -1.40 23.69 -4.41
C CYS A 169 -0.39 24.65 -5.02
N ARG A 170 -0.88 25.63 -5.78
CA ARG A 170 -0.03 26.65 -6.41
C ARG A 170 -0.57 28.04 -6.12
N PRO A 171 0.29 29.07 -6.08
CA PRO A 171 -0.17 30.45 -6.01
C PRO A 171 -1.22 30.73 -7.08
N GLU A 172 -2.33 31.33 -6.67
CA GLU A 172 -3.41 31.66 -7.58
C GLU A 172 -2.96 32.68 -8.64
N LYS A 173 -3.48 32.55 -9.86
CA LYS A 173 -3.21 33.51 -10.93
C LYS A 173 -3.80 34.88 -10.56
N PRO A 174 -3.04 35.96 -10.78
CA PRO A 174 -3.53 37.31 -10.50
C PRO A 174 -4.73 37.61 -11.38
N GLU A 175 -5.83 37.99 -10.75
CA GLU A 175 -7.10 38.32 -11.40
C GLU A 175 -7.77 39.43 -10.60
N ARG A 176 -8.92 39.94 -11.06
CA ARG A 176 -9.65 41.01 -10.37
C ARG A 176 -10.13 40.59 -8.97
N ASP A 177 -10.16 41.52 -8.02
CA ASP A 177 -10.56 41.31 -6.61
C ASP A 177 -11.93 40.65 -6.38
N CYS A 178 -12.82 40.63 -7.38
CA CYS A 178 -14.16 40.05 -7.29
C CYS A 178 -14.32 38.75 -8.09
N ASN A 179 -13.23 38.21 -8.64
CA ASN A 179 -13.28 37.11 -9.58
C ASN A 179 -13.90 35.85 -8.98
N GLU A 180 -13.49 35.44 -7.79
CA GLU A 180 -13.95 34.23 -7.12
C GLU A 180 -15.46 34.31 -6.84
N ARG A 181 -15.93 35.50 -6.46
CA ARG A 181 -17.37 35.76 -6.27
C ARG A 181 -18.13 35.70 -7.60
N SER A 182 -17.54 36.18 -8.68
CA SER A 182 -18.13 36.10 -10.02
C SER A 182 -18.19 34.65 -10.52
N LEU A 183 -17.15 33.85 -10.25
CA LEU A 183 -17.07 32.43 -10.55
C LEU A 183 -18.12 31.64 -9.77
N LEU A 184 -18.31 31.91 -8.48
CA LEU A 184 -19.38 31.29 -7.68
C LEU A 184 -20.77 31.63 -8.21
N ARG A 185 -21.00 32.85 -8.68
CA ARG A 185 -22.30 33.21 -9.30
C ARG A 185 -22.50 32.54 -10.67
N ARG A 186 -21.41 32.30 -11.41
CA ARG A 186 -21.48 31.76 -12.77
C ARG A 186 -21.54 30.23 -12.81
N TYR A 187 -20.73 29.56 -11.99
CA TYR A 187 -20.55 28.11 -12.01
C TYR A 187 -21.00 27.42 -10.73
N GLY A 188 -21.17 28.16 -9.63
CA GLY A 188 -21.57 27.60 -8.34
C GLY A 188 -20.53 26.66 -7.73
N ALA A 189 -20.97 25.97 -6.68
CA ALA A 189 -20.24 24.85 -6.11
C ALA A 189 -20.37 23.62 -7.01
N GLY A 190 -19.38 22.74 -7.01
CA GLY A 190 -19.43 21.55 -7.85
C GLY A 190 -18.32 20.56 -7.54
N ILE A 191 -18.23 19.56 -8.41
CA ILE A 191 -17.23 18.50 -8.39
C ILE A 191 -16.46 18.49 -9.71
N LYS A 192 -15.19 18.07 -9.68
CA LYS A 192 -14.38 17.81 -10.87
C LYS A 192 -14.04 16.34 -10.96
N ILE A 193 -14.11 15.77 -12.15
CA ILE A 193 -13.72 14.39 -12.44
C ILE A 193 -12.55 14.47 -13.42
N LEU A 194 -11.44 13.84 -13.05
CA LEU A 194 -10.22 13.83 -13.87
C LEU A 194 -9.40 12.57 -13.63
N THR A 195 -8.45 12.31 -14.53
CA THR A 195 -7.50 11.21 -14.39
C THR A 195 -6.29 11.70 -13.59
N MET A 196 -5.96 11.05 -12.48
CA MET A 196 -4.82 11.36 -11.62
C MET A 196 -3.82 10.21 -11.62
N TYR A 197 -2.52 10.52 -11.58
CA TYR A 197 -1.48 9.50 -11.41
C TYR A 197 -1.19 9.34 -9.92
N ARG A 198 -1.36 8.12 -9.40
CA ARG A 198 -1.02 7.77 -8.02
C ARG A 198 0.12 6.76 -8.01
N GLU A 199 1.10 7.01 -7.14
CA GLU A 199 2.17 6.06 -6.84
C GLU A 199 1.63 5.13 -5.73
N GLU A 200 1.52 3.84 -6.02
CA GLU A 200 1.13 2.82 -5.05
C GLU A 200 2.35 1.98 -4.66
N GLU A 201 2.54 1.79 -3.36
CA GLU A 201 3.52 0.88 -2.81
C GLU A 201 2.97 -0.55 -2.89
N TYR A 202 3.71 -1.44 -3.56
CA TYR A 202 3.41 -2.85 -3.66
C TYR A 202 4.55 -3.66 -3.05
N THR A 203 4.21 -4.75 -2.35
CA THR A 203 5.22 -5.69 -1.83
C THR A 203 5.51 -6.74 -2.88
N GLU A 204 6.75 -6.82 -3.34
CA GLU A 204 7.23 -7.86 -4.24
C GLU A 204 8.22 -8.77 -3.52
N TYR A 205 8.27 -10.04 -3.89
CA TYR A 205 9.14 -11.02 -3.26
C TYR A 205 10.35 -11.26 -4.16
N ARG A 206 11.55 -10.98 -3.65
CA ARG A 206 12.80 -11.39 -4.29
C ARG A 206 13.31 -12.65 -3.60
N GLU A 207 13.68 -13.64 -4.40
CA GLU A 207 14.38 -14.83 -3.89
C GLU A 207 15.87 -14.51 -3.82
N GLU A 208 16.40 -14.45 -2.59
CA GLU A 208 17.82 -14.27 -2.34
C GLU A 208 18.39 -15.62 -1.89
N GLN A 209 19.40 -16.12 -2.61
CA GLN A 209 20.11 -17.33 -2.22
C GLN A 209 21.06 -16.96 -1.10
N VAL A 210 20.72 -17.34 0.14
CA VAL A 210 21.62 -17.16 1.28
C VAL A 210 22.42 -18.46 1.40
N GLU A 211 23.73 -18.37 1.15
CA GLU A 211 24.65 -19.47 1.43
C GLU A 211 24.77 -19.64 2.95
N SER A 212 24.00 -20.58 3.52
CA SER A 212 24.23 -21.00 4.90
C SER A 212 25.29 -22.11 4.89
N ALA A 213 26.47 -21.83 5.44
CA ALA A 213 27.45 -22.87 5.75
C ALA A 213 26.90 -23.70 6.93
N THR A 214 26.08 -24.70 6.65
CA THR A 214 25.64 -25.68 7.65
C THR A 214 26.56 -26.89 7.56
N VAL A 215 27.39 -27.08 8.59
CA VAL A 215 28.23 -28.28 8.73
C VAL A 215 27.32 -29.44 9.16
N LEU A 216 26.94 -30.30 8.21
CA LEU A 216 26.27 -31.56 8.51
C LEU A 216 27.31 -32.58 8.97
N THR A 217 27.37 -32.84 10.28
CA THR A 217 28.18 -33.94 10.85
C THR A 217 27.43 -35.26 10.73
N GLY A 218 27.57 -35.93 9.58
CA GLY A 218 27.09 -37.30 9.37
C GLY A 218 28.16 -38.35 9.68
N VAL A 219 27.77 -39.48 10.28
CA VAL A 219 28.62 -40.67 10.40
C VAL A 219 28.35 -41.56 9.19
N ILE A 220 29.36 -41.77 8.33
CA ILE A 220 29.27 -42.71 7.21
C ILE A 220 30.04 -43.97 7.60
N THR A 221 29.35 -45.11 7.66
CA THR A 221 29.94 -46.44 7.86
C THR A 221 30.16 -47.10 6.50
N LEU A 222 31.41 -47.31 6.12
CA LEU A 222 31.77 -48.01 4.88
C LEU A 222 31.89 -49.52 5.17
N ASP A 223 30.87 -50.29 4.78
CA ASP A 223 30.93 -51.76 4.80
C ASP A 223 31.65 -52.26 3.54
N GLY A 224 32.97 -52.13 3.55
CA GLY A 224 33.87 -52.49 2.45
C GLY A 224 34.32 -53.94 2.50
N GLY A 225 33.41 -54.90 2.29
CA GLY A 225 33.74 -56.31 2.13
C GLY A 225 34.22 -56.65 0.70
N VAL A 226 35.53 -56.75 0.47
CA VAL A 226 36.11 -57.29 -0.78
C VAL A 226 36.84 -58.61 -0.50
N GLY A 227 36.45 -59.63 -1.26
CA GLY A 227 36.68 -61.07 -1.01
C GLY A 227 38.13 -61.49 -0.80
N GLY A 228 38.31 -62.32 0.24
CA GLY A 228 39.53 -63.08 0.49
C GLY A 228 39.73 -64.17 -0.57
N ARG A 229 40.95 -64.26 -1.07
CA ARG A 229 41.44 -65.29 -1.99
C ARG A 229 41.91 -66.51 -1.20
N VAL A 230 41.42 -67.69 -1.58
CA VAL A 230 41.78 -69.00 -1.02
C VAL A 230 43.05 -69.51 -1.68
N PHE A 231 44.08 -69.79 -0.88
CA PHE A 231 45.15 -70.77 -1.15
C PHE A 231 45.54 -71.41 0.18
#